data_AF-A0A286PHH2-F1
#
_entry.id   AF-A0A286PHH2-F1
#
_cell.length_a   1.000
_cell.length_b   1.000
_cell.length_c   1.000
_cell.angle_alpha   90.00
_cell.angle_beta   90.00
_cell.angle_gamma   90.00
#
_symmetry.space_group_name_H-M   'P 1'
#
loop_
_entity.id
_entity.type
_entity.pdbx_description
1 polymer ?
#
loop_
_entity_poly.entity_id
_entity_poly.type
_entity_poly.pdbx_seq_one_letter_code
_entity_poly.pdbx_strand_id
1 'polypeptide(L)'
;MTESAISAELVAAWASVLRQPHGSYGWTPSGFDAPRGILIVECINQAWLTQLRLVALKMAEKLNAALPEPIIKKVIGCIQEVHVLVTGSRTWADQQAVADALLDAWHDAVQTVSPEVHFTVVHGDCPTGADAIAKQWAIDNGVFHHGFPANWSGPCTPACPSTPHRKMSRHGEYCPLAGHYRNQLMVDMGVDLVLAFSRNNSRGTADCISRAKTAGIPVRVYRMEDHRG
;
A
#
# COMPACT_ATOMS: atom_id res chain seq x y z
N MET A 1 -14.38 3.75 1.30
CA MET A 1 -15.34 3.03 0.43
C MET A 1 -15.01 1.56 0.61
N THR A 2 -15.94 0.75 1.09
CA THR A 2 -15.68 -0.68 1.35
C THR A 2 -15.79 -1.43 0.04
N GLU A 3 -14.67 -1.51 -0.68
CA GLU A 3 -14.53 -2.36 -1.86
C GLU A 3 -14.57 -3.82 -1.40
N SER A 4 -15.49 -4.61 -1.96
CA SER A 4 -15.57 -6.04 -1.69
C SER A 4 -14.87 -6.84 -2.80
N ALA A 5 -14.29 -7.97 -2.41
CA ALA A 5 -13.74 -8.94 -3.35
C ALA A 5 -14.78 -9.34 -4.41
N ILE A 6 -14.32 -9.55 -5.64
CA ILE A 6 -15.19 -9.91 -6.76
C ILE A 6 -15.76 -11.32 -6.56
N SER A 7 -17.05 -11.51 -6.87
CA SER A 7 -17.71 -12.80 -6.75
C SER A 7 -17.20 -13.82 -7.79
N ALA A 8 -17.29 -15.11 -7.47
CA ALA A 8 -16.86 -16.17 -8.38
C ALA A 8 -17.63 -16.15 -9.71
N GLU A 9 -18.91 -15.79 -9.68
CA GLU A 9 -19.76 -15.65 -10.87
C GLU A 9 -19.25 -14.51 -11.77
N LEU A 10 -18.86 -13.38 -11.18
CA LEU A 10 -18.32 -12.25 -11.93
C LEU A 10 -16.95 -12.57 -12.54
N VAL A 11 -16.09 -13.29 -11.82
CA VAL A 11 -14.83 -13.81 -12.37
C VAL A 11 -15.10 -14.76 -13.55
N ALA A 12 -16.05 -15.68 -13.43
CA ALA A 12 -16.41 -16.61 -14.50
C ALA A 12 -17.00 -15.89 -15.73
N ALA A 13 -17.90 -14.93 -15.51
CA ALA A 13 -18.46 -14.09 -16.56
C ALA A 13 -17.36 -13.32 -17.30
N TRP A 14 -16.43 -12.70 -16.55
CA TRP A 14 -15.27 -12.01 -17.11
C TRP A 14 -14.42 -12.91 -18.01
N ALA A 15 -14.06 -14.11 -17.52
CA ALA A 15 -13.30 -15.09 -18.28
C ALA A 15 -14.03 -15.53 -19.57
N SER A 16 -15.36 -15.64 -19.54
CA SER A 16 -16.17 -16.05 -20.69
C SER A 16 -16.27 -14.97 -21.77
N VAL A 17 -16.42 -13.70 -21.37
CA VAL A 17 -16.67 -12.57 -22.28
C VAL A 17 -15.41 -12.16 -23.04
N LEU A 18 -14.23 -12.35 -22.43
CA LEU A 18 -12.95 -11.89 -22.97
C LEU A 18 -12.10 -12.99 -23.65
N ARG A 19 -12.70 -14.13 -24.04
CA ARG A 19 -12.13 -15.29 -24.78
C ARG A 19 -10.61 -15.23 -25.04
N GLN A 20 -9.81 -16.05 -24.37
CA GLN A 20 -8.35 -16.08 -24.54
C GLN A 20 -7.87 -17.24 -25.43
N PRO A 21 -7.09 -16.96 -26.49
CA PRO A 21 -6.08 -17.90 -26.99
C PRO A 21 -4.67 -17.57 -26.46
N HIS A 22 -4.33 -16.27 -26.29
CA HIS A 22 -2.97 -15.84 -25.92
C HIS A 22 -2.98 -14.53 -25.11
N GLY A 23 -2.85 -14.60 -23.78
CA GLY A 23 -2.51 -13.47 -22.90
C GLY A 23 -3.63 -12.44 -22.65
N SER A 24 -3.74 -11.93 -21.42
CA SER A 24 -4.77 -10.97 -21.07
C SER A 24 -4.58 -9.65 -21.82
N TYR A 25 -5.67 -9.08 -22.37
CA TYR A 25 -5.79 -7.63 -22.51
C TYR A 25 -5.39 -7.03 -21.15
N GLY A 26 -4.62 -5.95 -21.09
CA GLY A 26 -4.00 -5.41 -19.87
C GLY A 26 -5.00 -4.85 -18.84
N TRP A 27 -6.05 -5.62 -18.54
CA TRP A 27 -7.21 -5.38 -17.70
C TRP A 27 -7.42 -6.59 -16.79
N THR A 28 -7.44 -6.32 -15.49
CA THR A 28 -7.72 -7.32 -14.46
C THR A 28 -8.88 -6.80 -13.62
N PRO A 29 -9.97 -7.55 -13.43
CA PRO A 29 -11.03 -7.11 -12.54
C PRO A 29 -10.49 -7.17 -11.11
N SER A 30 -10.53 -6.05 -10.37
CA SER A 30 -9.91 -5.93 -9.04
C SER A 30 -10.90 -5.75 -7.90
N GLY A 31 -12.08 -5.17 -8.14
CA GLY A 31 -13.08 -4.94 -7.10
C GLY A 31 -14.49 -4.71 -7.62
N PHE A 32 -15.48 -4.87 -6.74
CA PHE A 32 -16.87 -4.53 -7.04
C PHE A 32 -17.52 -3.76 -5.88
N ASP A 33 -18.03 -2.55 -6.17
CA ASP A 33 -18.88 -1.76 -5.27
C ASP A 33 -20.33 -2.18 -5.51
N ALA A 34 -20.80 -3.17 -4.74
CA ALA A 34 -22.14 -3.73 -4.90
C ALA A 34 -23.27 -2.69 -4.70
N PRO A 35 -23.25 -1.81 -3.68
CA PRO A 35 -24.26 -0.76 -3.54
C PRO A 35 -24.40 0.14 -4.77
N ARG A 36 -23.29 0.47 -5.44
CA ARG A 36 -23.30 1.33 -6.63
C ARG A 36 -23.34 0.56 -7.95
N GLY A 37 -23.13 -0.75 -7.94
CA GLY A 37 -22.99 -1.58 -9.13
C GLY A 37 -21.77 -1.19 -9.97
N ILE A 38 -20.64 -0.85 -9.34
CA ILE A 38 -19.43 -0.41 -10.04
C ILE A 38 -18.41 -1.55 -10.05
N LEU A 39 -18.04 -2.01 -11.24
CA LEU A 39 -16.89 -2.90 -11.44
C LEU A 39 -15.62 -2.08 -11.63
N ILE A 40 -14.60 -2.39 -10.83
CA ILE A 40 -13.27 -1.79 -10.90
C ILE A 40 -12.35 -2.74 -11.66
N VAL A 41 -11.63 -2.19 -12.63
CA VAL A 41 -10.70 -2.92 -13.49
C VAL A 41 -9.35 -2.25 -13.42
N GLU A 42 -8.36 -2.95 -12.89
CA GLU A 42 -6.97 -2.54 -12.95
C GLU A 42 -6.44 -2.64 -14.37
N CYS A 43 -5.81 -1.57 -14.81
CA CYS A 43 -5.19 -1.43 -16.11
C CYS A 43 -3.67 -1.38 -15.90
N ILE A 44 -2.93 -2.16 -16.67
CA ILE A 44 -1.48 -2.19 -16.53
C ILE A 44 -0.84 -0.86 -16.95
N ASN A 45 -1.48 -0.05 -17.81
CA ASN A 45 -0.95 1.23 -18.25
C ASN A 45 -2.02 2.21 -18.76
N GLN A 46 -1.63 3.43 -19.14
CA GLN A 46 -2.55 4.47 -19.63
C GLN A 46 -3.23 4.10 -20.95
N ALA A 47 -2.55 3.38 -21.83
CA ALA A 47 -3.13 2.94 -23.10
C ALA A 47 -4.30 1.98 -22.85
N TRP A 48 -4.12 1.00 -21.96
CA TRP A 48 -5.17 0.07 -21.55
C TRP A 48 -6.30 0.78 -20.81
N LEU A 49 -6.01 1.74 -19.93
CA LEU A 49 -7.04 2.54 -19.27
C LEU A 49 -7.89 3.32 -20.29
N THR A 50 -7.24 3.90 -21.30
CA THR A 50 -7.93 4.63 -22.38
C THR A 50 -8.80 3.70 -23.20
N GLN A 51 -8.28 2.53 -23.59
CA GLN A 51 -9.05 1.51 -24.30
C GLN A 51 -10.25 1.04 -23.47
N LEU A 52 -10.07 0.82 -22.15
CA LEU A 52 -11.16 0.39 -21.28
C LEU A 52 -12.29 1.41 -21.29
N ARG A 53 -11.97 2.71 -21.15
CA ARG A 53 -12.96 3.79 -21.15
C ARG A 53 -13.78 3.80 -22.44
N LEU A 54 -13.18 3.47 -23.59
CA LEU A 54 -13.88 3.39 -24.87
C LEU A 54 -14.84 2.19 -24.95
N VAL A 55 -14.54 1.08 -24.28
CA VAL A 55 -15.35 -0.15 -24.34
C VAL A 55 -16.20 -0.41 -23.10
N ALA A 56 -16.06 0.38 -22.03
CA ALA A 56 -16.62 0.14 -20.70
C ALA A 56 -18.13 -0.12 -20.72
N LEU A 57 -18.89 0.65 -21.51
CA LEU A 57 -20.33 0.48 -21.64
C LEU A 57 -20.69 -0.89 -22.25
N LYS A 58 -20.11 -1.21 -23.41
CA LYS A 58 -20.31 -2.49 -24.10
C LYS A 58 -19.81 -3.67 -23.28
N MET A 59 -18.76 -3.48 -22.49
CA MET A 59 -18.24 -4.48 -21.58
C MET A 59 -19.25 -4.77 -20.47
N ALA A 60 -19.82 -3.75 -19.84
CA ALA A 60 -20.87 -3.92 -18.82
C ALA A 60 -22.07 -4.69 -19.37
N GLU A 61 -22.53 -4.34 -20.59
CA GLU A 61 -23.63 -5.04 -21.26
C GLU A 61 -23.33 -6.53 -21.47
N LYS A 62 -22.13 -6.85 -21.99
CA LYS A 62 -21.72 -8.25 -22.23
C LYS A 62 -21.57 -9.03 -20.92
N LEU A 63 -20.99 -8.44 -19.89
CA LEU A 63 -20.82 -9.07 -18.59
C LEU A 63 -22.18 -9.33 -17.93
N ASN A 64 -23.08 -8.36 -17.93
CA ASN A 64 -24.45 -8.53 -17.42
C ASN A 64 -25.22 -9.62 -18.16
N ALA A 65 -25.00 -9.79 -19.46
CA ALA A 65 -25.61 -10.88 -20.24
C ALA A 65 -25.03 -12.27 -19.90
N ALA A 66 -23.82 -12.33 -19.32
CA ALA A 66 -23.16 -13.56 -18.90
C ALA A 66 -23.37 -13.88 -17.40
N LEU A 67 -23.97 -12.97 -16.64
CA LEU A 67 -24.27 -13.13 -15.22
C LEU A 67 -25.69 -13.68 -15.00
N PRO A 68 -25.95 -14.39 -13.89
CA PRO A 68 -27.31 -14.79 -13.53
C PRO A 68 -28.27 -13.62 -13.37
N GLU A 69 -27.78 -12.49 -12.84
CA GLU A 69 -28.51 -11.23 -12.71
C GLU A 69 -27.63 -10.05 -13.13
N PRO A 70 -28.20 -9.02 -13.79
CA PRO A 70 -27.44 -7.85 -14.24
C PRO A 70 -27.14 -6.89 -13.08
N ILE A 71 -25.96 -7.03 -12.48
CA ILE A 71 -25.54 -6.23 -11.32
C ILE A 71 -24.62 -5.04 -11.66
N ILE A 72 -24.02 -5.03 -12.86
CA ILE A 72 -23.01 -4.03 -13.25
C ILE A 72 -23.69 -2.83 -13.89
N LYS A 73 -23.64 -1.68 -13.23
CA LYS A 73 -24.12 -0.39 -13.74
C LYS A 73 -23.03 0.41 -14.44
N LYS A 74 -21.77 0.25 -14.00
CA LYS A 74 -20.62 0.99 -14.53
C LYS A 74 -19.35 0.16 -14.43
N VAL A 75 -18.49 0.27 -15.43
CA VAL A 75 -17.11 -0.21 -15.38
C VAL A 75 -16.19 1.00 -15.29
N ILE A 76 -15.27 0.99 -14.33
CA ILE A 76 -14.23 2.02 -14.20
C ILE A 76 -12.86 1.37 -14.24
N GLY A 77 -11.90 2.07 -14.84
CA GLY A 77 -10.51 1.66 -14.83
C GLY A 77 -9.68 2.48 -13.87
N CYS A 78 -8.74 1.82 -13.20
CA CYS A 78 -7.63 2.45 -12.50
C CYS A 78 -6.32 1.94 -13.10
N ILE A 79 -5.22 2.68 -12.95
CA ILE A 79 -3.90 2.10 -13.17
C ILE A 79 -3.53 1.32 -11.93
N GLN A 80 -2.92 0.16 -12.12
CA GLN A 80 -2.42 -0.63 -11.01
C GLN A 80 -1.34 0.16 -10.26
N GLU A 81 -1.52 0.28 -8.95
CA GLU A 81 -0.60 0.99 -8.07
C GLU A 81 0.17 -0.03 -7.23
N VAL A 82 1.41 0.32 -6.87
CA VAL A 82 2.22 -0.44 -5.92
C VAL A 82 2.65 0.49 -4.81
N HIS A 83 2.24 0.15 -3.58
CA HIS A 83 2.50 0.92 -2.38
C HIS A 83 3.54 0.19 -1.54
N VAL A 84 4.74 0.77 -1.42
CA VAL A 84 5.83 0.23 -0.63
C VAL A 84 5.99 1.03 0.65
N LEU A 85 5.76 0.38 1.78
CA LEU A 85 5.97 0.97 3.09
C LEU A 85 7.44 0.87 3.52
N VAL A 86 8.07 2.01 3.72
CA VAL A 86 9.34 2.11 4.44
C VAL A 86 9.11 2.43 5.90
N THR A 87 9.70 1.63 6.77
CA THR A 87 9.77 1.91 8.21
C THR A 87 11.16 1.61 8.73
N GLY A 88 11.65 2.41 9.68
CA GLY A 88 12.91 2.05 10.29
C GLY A 88 13.29 2.84 11.52
N SER A 89 14.51 2.60 11.95
CA SER A 89 15.07 3.20 13.16
C SER A 89 15.34 4.67 12.92
N ARG A 90 15.04 5.52 13.90
CA ARG A 90 15.33 6.97 13.84
C ARG A 90 16.82 7.29 13.72
N THR A 91 17.65 6.33 14.11
CA THR A 91 19.12 6.38 14.06
C THR A 91 19.70 5.61 12.88
N TRP A 92 18.86 5.12 11.95
CA TRP A 92 19.35 4.53 10.71
C TRP A 92 20.04 5.62 9.88
N ALA A 93 21.29 5.38 9.45
CA ALA A 93 22.09 6.38 8.77
C ALA A 93 22.51 5.98 7.35
N ASP A 94 22.35 4.71 7.00
CA ASP A 94 22.74 4.19 5.70
C ASP A 94 21.69 4.55 4.64
N GLN A 95 21.97 5.63 3.92
CA GLN A 95 21.10 6.13 2.86
C GLN A 95 21.08 5.19 1.65
N GLN A 96 22.24 4.62 1.33
CA GLN A 96 22.41 3.75 0.18
C GLN A 96 21.57 2.48 0.35
N ALA A 97 21.58 1.88 1.54
CA ALA A 97 20.76 0.70 1.82
C ALA A 97 19.26 0.94 1.62
N VAL A 98 18.76 2.15 1.94
CA VAL A 98 17.35 2.50 1.71
C VAL A 98 17.09 2.71 0.22
N ALA A 99 17.98 3.41 -0.47
CA ALA A 99 17.88 3.69 -1.90
C ALA A 99 17.90 2.40 -2.73
N ASP A 100 18.85 1.49 -2.46
CA ASP A 100 18.99 0.21 -3.16
C ASP A 100 17.73 -0.65 -2.98
N ALA A 101 17.23 -0.75 -1.75
CA ALA A 101 16.02 -1.52 -1.46
C ALA A 101 14.77 -0.95 -2.16
N LEU A 102 14.66 0.37 -2.29
CA LEU A 102 13.57 1.04 -2.99
C LEU A 102 13.70 0.87 -4.51
N LEU A 103 14.90 0.95 -5.06
CA LEU A 103 15.18 0.69 -6.48
C LEU A 103 14.85 -0.76 -6.84
N ASP A 104 15.25 -1.72 -6.02
CA ASP A 104 14.92 -3.14 -6.21
C ASP A 104 13.40 -3.36 -6.19
N ALA A 105 12.70 -2.76 -5.21
CA ALA A 105 11.25 -2.86 -5.15
C ALA A 105 10.56 -2.19 -6.35
N TRP A 106 11.08 -1.08 -6.86
CA TRP A 106 10.57 -0.43 -8.05
C TRP A 106 10.82 -1.26 -9.32
N HIS A 107 12.01 -1.84 -9.47
CA HIS A 107 12.31 -2.77 -10.56
C HIS A 107 11.39 -4.00 -10.54
N ASP A 108 11.17 -4.59 -9.36
CA ASP A 108 10.23 -5.70 -9.18
C ASP A 108 8.83 -5.29 -9.64
N ALA A 109 8.33 -4.12 -9.21
CA ALA A 109 7.02 -3.61 -9.61
C ALA A 109 6.92 -3.39 -11.13
N VAL A 110 7.95 -2.81 -11.74
CA VAL A 110 7.98 -2.57 -13.20
C VAL A 110 7.94 -3.87 -14.00
N GLN A 111 8.67 -4.90 -13.54
CA GLN A 111 8.75 -6.20 -14.21
C GLN A 111 7.50 -7.06 -14.00
N THR A 112 6.91 -7.04 -12.80
CA THR A 112 5.80 -7.92 -12.43
C THR A 112 4.43 -7.32 -12.73
N VAL A 113 4.31 -5.99 -12.65
CA VAL A 113 3.06 -5.27 -12.88
C VAL A 113 3.08 -4.61 -14.26
N SER A 114 3.91 -3.58 -14.45
CA SER A 114 3.96 -2.81 -15.69
C SER A 114 5.06 -1.75 -15.69
N PRO A 115 5.64 -1.40 -16.85
CA PRO A 115 6.49 -0.22 -17.02
C PRO A 115 5.85 1.12 -16.60
N GLU A 116 4.52 1.22 -16.62
CA GLU A 116 3.78 2.44 -16.23
C GLU A 116 3.12 2.31 -14.84
N VAL A 117 3.57 1.36 -14.01
CA VAL A 117 3.04 1.18 -12.65
C VAL A 117 3.19 2.45 -11.83
N HIS A 118 2.14 2.81 -11.09
CA HIS A 118 2.22 3.92 -10.16
C HIS A 118 2.84 3.44 -8.85
N PHE A 119 4.13 3.72 -8.67
CA PHE A 119 4.87 3.36 -7.47
C PHE A 119 4.76 4.48 -6.41
N THR A 120 4.31 4.13 -5.20
CA THR A 120 4.16 5.07 -4.08
C THR A 120 4.93 4.59 -2.85
N VAL A 121 5.75 5.48 -2.28
CA VAL A 121 6.48 5.22 -1.02
C VAL A 121 5.65 5.69 0.17
N VAL A 122 5.23 4.76 1.02
CA VAL A 122 4.55 5.07 2.29
C VAL A 122 5.59 5.12 3.41
N HIS A 123 5.52 6.10 4.32
CA HIS A 123 6.47 6.23 5.42
C HIS A 123 5.87 6.92 6.66
N GLY A 124 6.55 6.85 7.82
CA GLY A 124 6.05 7.43 9.07
C GLY A 124 6.32 8.89 9.34
N ASP A 125 6.84 9.59 8.32
CA ASP A 125 7.20 11.00 8.40
C ASP A 125 8.06 11.36 9.62
N CYS A 126 8.90 10.43 10.08
CA CYS A 126 9.92 10.75 11.07
C CYS A 126 10.97 11.64 10.41
N PRO A 127 11.35 12.79 11.00
CA PRO A 127 12.29 13.74 10.38
C PRO A 127 13.73 13.21 10.29
N THR A 128 14.01 12.05 10.86
CA THR A 128 15.34 11.41 10.90
C THR A 128 15.21 9.92 10.66
N GLY A 129 16.30 9.29 10.24
CA GLY A 129 16.35 7.84 10.07
C GLY A 129 15.75 7.38 8.74
N ALA A 130 15.37 6.11 8.69
CA ALA A 130 14.92 5.48 7.44
C ALA A 130 13.72 6.21 6.80
N ASP A 131 12.74 6.66 7.58
CA ASP A 131 11.57 7.37 7.07
C ASP A 131 11.92 8.69 6.38
N ALA A 132 12.90 9.44 6.91
CA ALA A 132 13.37 10.68 6.31
C ALA A 132 14.14 10.42 5.00
N ILE A 133 14.97 9.37 5.01
CA ILE A 133 15.75 8.95 3.84
C ILE A 133 14.80 8.49 2.72
N ALA A 134 13.79 7.70 3.04
CA ALA A 134 12.79 7.23 2.06
C ALA A 134 11.98 8.39 1.46
N LYS A 135 11.56 9.35 2.30
CA LYS A 135 10.90 10.58 1.85
C LYS A 135 11.78 11.34 0.86
N GLN A 136 13.05 11.54 1.21
CA GLN A 136 13.98 12.27 0.35
C GLN A 136 14.23 11.53 -0.96
N TRP A 137 14.45 10.22 -0.92
CA TRP A 137 14.62 9.39 -2.11
C TRP A 137 13.42 9.50 -3.05
N ALA A 138 12.19 9.48 -2.52
CA ALA A 138 10.99 9.61 -3.34
C ALA A 138 10.92 10.98 -4.04
N ILE A 139 11.23 12.06 -3.31
CA ILE A 139 11.30 13.41 -3.87
C ILE A 139 12.35 13.50 -4.99
N ASP A 140 13.56 13.01 -4.73
CA ASP A 140 14.68 13.10 -5.66
C ASP A 140 14.44 12.32 -6.96
N ASN A 141 13.65 11.24 -6.90
CA ASN A 141 13.32 10.39 -8.04
C ASN A 141 11.96 10.72 -8.68
N GLY A 142 11.26 11.77 -8.21
CA GLY A 142 9.93 12.13 -8.73
C GLY A 142 8.85 11.07 -8.48
N VAL A 143 9.03 10.24 -7.45
CA VAL A 143 8.14 9.16 -7.04
C VAL A 143 7.13 9.69 -6.02
N PHE A 144 5.88 9.25 -6.09
CA PHE A 144 4.87 9.64 -5.12
C PHE A 144 5.23 9.12 -3.72
N HIS A 145 4.94 9.92 -2.70
CA HIS A 145 5.11 9.47 -1.32
C HIS A 145 3.97 9.93 -0.41
N HIS A 146 3.67 9.12 0.60
CA HIS A 146 2.64 9.41 1.59
C HIS A 146 3.21 9.27 3.01
N GLY A 147 3.27 10.39 3.72
CA GLY A 147 3.77 10.46 5.09
C GLY A 147 2.66 10.34 6.13
N PHE A 148 2.85 9.48 7.12
CA PHE A 148 1.97 9.31 8.27
C PHE A 148 2.65 9.79 9.55
N PRO A 149 2.57 11.07 9.91
CA PRO A 149 3.14 11.56 11.16
C PRO A 149 2.38 10.99 12.36
N ALA A 150 3.11 10.57 13.40
CA ALA A 150 2.49 10.16 14.65
C ALA A 150 1.97 11.37 15.44
N ASN A 151 0.71 11.33 15.85
CA ASN A 151 0.08 12.39 16.64
C ASN A 151 0.42 12.27 18.14
N TRP A 152 1.65 12.64 18.52
CA TRP A 152 2.16 12.46 19.87
C TRP A 152 1.39 13.23 20.94
N SER A 153 0.98 14.46 20.66
CA SER A 153 0.24 15.34 21.58
C SER A 153 -1.28 15.15 21.51
N GLY A 154 -1.77 14.40 20.52
CA GLY A 154 -3.18 14.13 20.30
C GLY A 154 -3.86 13.35 21.43
N PRO A 155 -5.20 13.26 21.35
CA PRO A 155 -5.97 12.50 22.32
C PRO A 155 -5.62 11.02 22.25
N CYS A 156 -5.72 10.34 23.40
CA CYS A 156 -5.66 8.90 23.47
C CYS A 156 -6.81 8.28 22.66
N THR A 157 -6.55 7.15 21.99
CA THR A 157 -7.59 6.38 21.31
C THR A 157 -8.27 5.41 22.29
N PRO A 158 -9.43 4.83 21.97
CA PRO A 158 -10.04 3.77 22.79
C PRO A 158 -9.14 2.54 23.01
N ALA A 159 -8.09 2.37 22.20
CA ALA A 159 -7.10 1.31 22.36
C ALA A 159 -6.02 1.63 23.41
N CYS A 160 -5.98 2.86 23.93
CA CYS A 160 -5.10 3.20 25.05
C CYS A 160 -5.53 2.50 26.34
N PRO A 161 -4.58 2.15 27.23
CA PRO A 161 -4.90 1.72 28.59
C PRO A 161 -5.74 2.76 29.32
N SER A 162 -6.72 2.30 30.11
CA SER A 162 -7.53 3.15 31.00
C SER A 162 -6.73 3.77 32.14
N THR A 163 -5.55 3.24 32.43
CA THR A 163 -4.61 3.80 33.41
C THR A 163 -3.86 5.02 32.85
N PRO A 164 -3.45 5.99 33.70
CA PRO A 164 -2.56 7.06 33.29
C PRO A 164 -1.27 6.52 32.68
N HIS A 165 -1.04 6.78 31.38
CA HIS A 165 0.11 6.26 30.63
C HIS A 165 0.80 7.32 29.78
N ARG A 166 0.24 8.53 29.70
CA ARG A 166 0.88 9.66 29.01
C ARG A 166 2.16 10.02 29.76
N LYS A 167 3.14 10.54 29.01
CA LYS A 167 4.47 10.85 29.51
C LYS A 167 4.80 12.31 29.29
N MET A 168 5.61 12.89 30.16
CA MET A 168 6.11 14.26 29.99
C MET A 168 7.43 14.24 29.21
N SER A 169 7.58 15.18 28.27
CA SER A 169 8.82 15.45 27.56
C SER A 169 9.12 16.95 27.58
N ARG A 170 10.28 17.35 27.06
CA ARG A 170 10.61 18.78 26.84
C ARG A 170 9.61 19.51 25.91
N HIS A 171 8.82 18.77 25.14
CA HIS A 171 7.81 19.31 24.22
C HIS A 171 6.39 19.16 24.76
N GLY A 172 6.24 18.86 26.06
CA GLY A 172 4.95 18.65 26.72
C GLY A 172 4.57 17.18 26.85
N GLU A 173 3.32 16.97 27.28
CA GLU A 173 2.74 15.66 27.51
C GLU A 173 2.44 14.95 26.18
N TYR A 174 2.76 13.66 26.10
CA TYR A 174 2.56 12.85 24.89
C TYR A 174 2.06 11.43 25.18
N CYS A 175 1.37 10.84 24.21
CA CYS A 175 0.98 9.44 24.23
C CYS A 175 2.11 8.56 23.67
N PRO A 176 2.71 7.64 24.45
CA PRO A 176 3.74 6.72 23.94
C PRO A 176 3.22 5.73 22.89
N LEU A 177 1.90 5.53 22.80
CA LEU A 177 1.27 4.63 21.83
C LEU A 177 0.95 5.30 20.49
N ALA A 178 1.10 6.62 20.37
CA ALA A 178 0.80 7.34 19.12
C ALA A 178 1.55 6.78 17.90
N GLY A 179 2.82 6.38 18.09
CA GLY A 179 3.59 5.69 17.05
C GLY A 179 2.95 4.36 16.65
N HIS A 180 2.53 3.54 17.61
CA HIS A 180 1.89 2.25 17.34
C HIS A 180 0.56 2.40 16.58
N TYR A 181 -0.24 3.41 16.91
CA TYR A 181 -1.47 3.72 16.16
C TYR A 181 -1.17 4.09 14.72
N ARG A 182 -0.17 4.96 14.52
CA ARG A 182 0.31 5.28 13.18
C ARG A 182 0.82 4.04 12.43
N ASN A 183 1.56 3.15 13.10
CA ASN A 183 2.03 1.91 12.48
C ASN A 183 0.86 1.08 11.95
N GLN A 184 -0.21 0.96 12.75
CA GLN A 184 -1.42 0.25 12.33
C GLN A 184 -2.10 0.94 11.15
N LEU A 185 -2.25 2.27 11.19
CA LEU A 185 -2.89 3.01 10.09
C LEU A 185 -2.21 2.79 8.73
N MET A 186 -0.88 2.75 8.69
CA MET A 186 -0.16 2.47 7.44
C MET A 186 -0.30 1.02 6.99
N VAL A 187 -0.39 0.07 7.91
CA VAL A 187 -0.62 -1.34 7.58
C VAL A 187 -2.06 -1.54 7.07
N ASP A 188 -3.03 -0.91 7.72
CA ASP A 188 -4.44 -0.94 7.34
C ASP A 188 -4.72 -0.27 5.99
N MET A 189 -3.80 0.57 5.51
CA MET A 189 -3.84 1.13 4.15
C MET A 189 -3.79 0.05 3.07
N GLY A 190 -3.29 -1.16 3.39
CA GLY A 190 -3.19 -2.27 2.45
C GLY A 190 -1.98 -2.16 1.51
N VAL A 191 -0.81 -1.79 2.05
CA VAL A 191 0.45 -1.72 1.29
C VAL A 191 0.89 -3.10 0.78
N ASP A 192 1.59 -3.13 -0.37
CA ASP A 192 1.99 -4.37 -1.05
C ASP A 192 3.28 -4.99 -0.50
N LEU A 193 4.15 -4.16 0.06
CA LEU A 193 5.47 -4.56 0.56
C LEU A 193 5.92 -3.65 1.70
N VAL A 194 6.55 -4.22 2.72
CA VAL A 194 7.25 -3.47 3.77
C VAL A 194 8.76 -3.65 3.64
N LEU A 195 9.49 -2.54 3.53
CA LEU A 195 10.93 -2.46 3.68
C LEU A 195 11.26 -1.94 5.09
N ALA A 196 11.79 -2.81 5.94
CA ALA A 196 11.99 -2.52 7.36
C ALA A 196 13.48 -2.41 7.72
N PHE A 197 13.93 -1.22 8.12
CA PHE A 197 15.32 -0.91 8.45
C PHE A 197 15.53 -0.85 9.98
N SER A 198 15.98 -1.96 10.55
CA SER A 198 16.08 -2.14 12.00
C SER A 198 17.54 -2.04 12.47
N ARG A 199 17.86 -1.00 13.23
CA ARG A 199 19.14 -0.83 13.93
C ARG A 199 18.94 -1.10 15.43
N ASN A 200 19.80 -1.92 16.03
CA ASN A 200 19.81 -2.22 17.47
C ASN A 200 18.43 -2.61 18.06
N ASN A 201 17.61 -3.34 17.28
CA ASN A 201 16.28 -3.80 17.70
C ASN A 201 15.31 -2.65 18.11
N SER A 202 15.20 -1.62 17.27
CA SER A 202 14.24 -0.52 17.44
C SER A 202 12.82 -1.03 17.69
N ARG A 203 12.29 -0.74 18.89
CA ARG A 203 10.93 -1.17 19.31
C ARG A 203 9.83 -0.72 18.36
N GLY A 204 9.90 0.52 17.86
CA GLY A 204 8.90 1.06 16.93
C GLY A 204 8.91 0.34 15.58
N THR A 205 10.11 -0.01 15.08
CA THR A 205 10.29 -0.76 13.84
C THR A 205 9.83 -2.22 14.02
N ALA A 206 10.17 -2.84 15.14
CA ALA A 206 9.73 -4.20 15.48
C ALA A 206 8.19 -4.31 15.57
N ASP A 207 7.52 -3.32 16.16
CA ASP A 207 6.05 -3.26 16.19
C ASP A 207 5.47 -3.18 14.76
N CYS A 208 6.01 -2.33 13.89
CA CYS A 208 5.52 -2.22 12.51
C CYS A 208 5.71 -3.52 11.72
N ILE A 209 6.88 -4.17 11.85
CA ILE A 209 7.15 -5.50 11.26
C ILE A 209 6.12 -6.52 11.73
N SER A 210 5.83 -6.54 13.04
CA SER A 210 4.86 -7.48 13.61
C SER A 210 3.47 -7.27 13.02
N ARG A 211 3.00 -6.02 12.93
CA ARG A 211 1.68 -5.70 12.36
C ARG A 211 1.57 -6.10 10.90
N ALA A 212 2.58 -5.78 10.09
CA ALA A 212 2.61 -6.14 8.67
C ALA A 212 2.54 -7.65 8.46
N LYS A 213 3.32 -8.42 9.24
CA LYS A 213 3.27 -9.88 9.20
C LYS A 213 1.91 -10.44 9.61
N THR A 214 1.30 -9.89 10.66
CA THR A 214 -0.06 -10.28 11.08
C THR A 214 -1.10 -10.00 9.99
N ALA A 215 -0.93 -8.92 9.23
CA ALA A 215 -1.79 -8.58 8.09
C ALA A 215 -1.47 -9.39 6.81
N GLY A 216 -0.48 -10.28 6.83
CA GLY A 216 -0.07 -11.07 5.65
C GLY A 216 0.73 -10.29 4.61
N ILE A 217 1.20 -9.09 4.94
CA ILE A 217 1.97 -8.25 4.02
C ILE A 217 3.43 -8.75 3.97
N PRO A 218 4.02 -8.93 2.77
CA PRO A 218 5.43 -9.25 2.61
C PRO A 218 6.35 -8.23 3.31
N VAL A 219 7.37 -8.71 4.04
CA VAL A 219 8.33 -7.86 4.75
C VAL A 219 9.77 -8.25 4.41
N ARG A 220 10.55 -7.29 3.89
CA ARG A 220 12.01 -7.38 3.74
C ARG A 220 12.68 -6.63 4.90
N VAL A 221 13.53 -7.29 5.67
CA VAL A 221 14.16 -6.71 6.86
C VAL A 221 15.65 -6.51 6.66
N TYR A 222 16.11 -5.27 6.77
CA TYR A 222 17.51 -4.87 6.75
C TYR A 222 17.97 -4.58 8.17
N ARG A 223 19.01 -5.29 8.63
CA ARG A 223 19.49 -5.20 10.02
C ARG A 223 20.87 -4.56 10.08
N MET A 224 21.04 -3.70 11.07
CA MET A 224 22.33 -3.14 11.45
C MET A 224 22.51 -3.32 12.96
N GLU A 225 23.64 -3.88 13.36
CA GLU A 225 24.02 -4.03 14.76
C GLU A 225 25.30 -3.26 15.00
N ASP A 226 25.31 -2.42 16.04
CA ASP A 226 26.55 -1.79 16.47
C ASP A 226 27.37 -2.86 17.23
N HIS A 227 28.63 -3.05 16.85
CA HIS A 227 29.55 -3.84 17.66
C HIS A 227 29.70 -3.14 19.02
N ARG A 228 29.21 -3.78 20.09
CA ARG A 228 29.54 -3.37 21.45
C ARG A 228 31.01 -3.69 21.68
N GLY A 229 31.86 -2.67 21.63
CA GLY A 229 33.22 -2.73 22.16
C GLY A 229 33.22 -2.93 23.67
#